data_AF-A0A4S3J522-F1
#
_entry.id   AF-A0A4S3J522-F1
#
_cell.length_a   1.000
_cell.length_b   1.000
_cell.length_c   1.000
_cell.angle_alpha   90.00
_cell.angle_beta   90.00
_cell.angle_gamma   90.00
#
_symmetry.space_group_name_H-M   'P 1'
#
loop_
_entity.id
_entity.type
_entity.pdbx_description
1 polymer ?
#
loop_
_entity_poly.entity_id
_entity_poly.type
_entity_poly.pdbx_seq_one_letter_code
_entity_poly.pdbx_strand_id
1 'polypeptide(L)'
;MASWDNLEVINSHLLHYVGSSTAPKNVSAALKPLYFKRNIFKLIANAPTFFSTLMKPLTCTWSFEWSFRSKDCQLVVLHTASLLDAPYEWDVNEPVARAFGYTDAHLDMLRSGDLSSTELFTDRQRLRWPVVKDLCLRNRVKKEAAITAKEMLGD
;
A
#
# COMPACT_ATOMS: atom_id res chain seq x y z
N MET A 1 10.93 -15.28 5.98
CA MET A 1 10.62 -14.12 5.11
C MET A 1 9.12 -14.15 4.88
N ALA A 2 8.46 -13.00 4.75
CA ALA A 2 7.02 -12.99 4.50
C ALA A 2 6.70 -13.77 3.22
N SER A 3 5.73 -14.67 3.30
CA SER A 3 5.17 -15.39 2.15
C SER A 3 3.66 -15.47 2.32
N TRP A 4 2.93 -15.68 1.23
CA TRP A 4 1.47 -15.77 1.28
C TRP A 4 0.96 -16.83 2.26
N ASP A 5 1.69 -17.92 2.42
CA ASP A 5 1.33 -19.03 3.32
C ASP A 5 2.00 -18.95 4.70
N ASN A 6 2.82 -17.92 4.97
CA ASN A 6 3.54 -17.78 6.24
C ASN A 6 3.53 -16.32 6.72
N LEU A 7 2.69 -16.09 7.73
CA LEU A 7 2.53 -14.80 8.41
C LEU A 7 3.48 -14.63 9.61
N GLU A 8 4.42 -15.56 9.83
CA GLU A 8 5.37 -15.47 10.92
C GLU A 8 6.30 -14.26 10.75
N VAL A 9 6.17 -13.29 11.66
CA VAL A 9 7.03 -12.11 11.70
C VAL A 9 8.35 -12.47 12.37
N ILE A 10 9.30 -12.94 11.57
CA ILE A 10 10.68 -13.10 12.04
C ILE A 10 11.39 -11.74 12.03
N ASN A 11 11.91 -11.31 13.18
CA ASN A 11 12.78 -10.12 13.27
C ASN A 11 14.21 -10.42 12.78
N SER A 12 14.35 -11.29 11.77
CA SER A 12 15.61 -11.59 11.11
C SER A 12 15.60 -10.96 9.72
N HIS A 13 16.52 -10.04 9.49
CA HIS A 13 16.80 -9.46 8.18
C HIS A 13 18.31 -9.41 7.98
N LEU A 14 18.78 -9.43 6.73
CA LEU A 14 20.22 -9.33 6.40
C LEU A 14 20.84 -8.03 6.94
N LEU A 15 20.02 -7.00 7.09
CA LEU A 15 20.41 -5.69 7.60
C LEU A 15 19.84 -5.49 9.02
N HIS A 16 20.59 -4.75 9.83
CA HIS A 16 20.21 -4.41 11.19
C HIS A 16 18.90 -3.61 11.26
N TYR A 17 18.01 -3.93 12.21
CA TYR A 17 16.82 -3.13 12.47
C TYR A 17 17.11 -2.03 13.48
N VAL A 18 16.86 -0.77 13.11
CA VAL A 18 16.96 0.35 14.04
C VAL A 18 15.72 0.42 14.93
N GLY A 19 15.91 0.38 16.25
CA GLY A 19 14.85 0.55 17.23
C GLY A 19 14.52 2.02 17.47
N SER A 20 13.26 2.35 17.74
CA SER A 20 12.85 3.74 18.03
C SER A 20 13.49 4.31 19.30
N SER A 21 13.93 3.45 20.23
CA SER A 21 14.66 3.83 21.45
C SER A 21 16.13 4.20 21.21
N THR A 22 16.75 3.68 20.14
CA THR A 22 18.16 3.89 19.82
C THR A 22 18.38 4.82 18.62
N ALA A 23 17.29 5.19 17.92
CA ALA A 23 17.34 6.04 16.75
C ALA A 23 17.56 7.54 17.08
N PRO A 24 18.16 8.32 16.16
CA PRO A 24 18.17 9.79 16.24
C PRO A 24 16.78 10.38 16.45
N LYS A 25 16.67 11.53 17.14
CA LYS A 25 15.37 12.11 17.57
C LYS A 25 14.35 12.25 16.44
N ASN A 26 14.77 12.71 15.26
CA ASN A 26 13.91 12.87 14.08
C ASN A 26 13.39 11.52 13.54
N VAL A 27 14.21 10.47 13.57
CA VAL A 27 13.81 9.11 13.16
C VAL A 27 12.89 8.48 14.21
N SER A 28 13.22 8.61 15.49
CA SER A 28 12.40 8.12 16.61
C SER A 28 10.99 8.73 16.58
N ALA A 29 10.89 10.04 16.33
CA ALA A 29 9.61 10.75 16.24
C ALA A 29 8.71 10.21 15.11
N ALA A 30 9.29 9.85 13.96
CA ALA A 30 8.54 9.31 12.82
C ALA A 30 8.20 7.82 12.96
N LEU A 31 8.94 7.05 13.77
CA LEU A 31 8.63 5.64 14.04
C LEU A 31 7.52 5.42 15.08
N LYS A 32 7.30 6.39 15.98
CA LYS A 32 6.33 6.31 17.09
C LYS A 32 4.84 6.37 16.69
N PRO A 33 4.39 7.23 15.76
CA PRO A 33 2.95 7.41 15.48
C PRO A 33 2.33 6.28 14.64
N LEU A 34 3.14 5.33 14.16
CA LEU A 34 2.65 4.23 13.33
C LEU A 34 1.97 3.18 14.21
N TYR A 35 0.64 3.14 14.19
CA TYR A 35 -0.19 2.13 14.86
C TYR A 35 0.20 0.69 14.49
N PHE A 36 0.77 0.48 13.30
CA PHE A 36 1.28 -0.81 12.83
C PHE A 36 2.80 -0.74 12.63
N LYS A 37 3.55 -1.57 13.35
CA LYS A 37 5.01 -1.64 13.27
C LYS A 37 5.47 -2.26 11.94
N ARG A 38 5.76 -1.43 10.94
CA ARG A 38 6.31 -1.91 9.67
C ARG A 38 7.84 -2.04 9.76
N ASN A 39 8.35 -3.26 9.62
CA ASN A 39 9.79 -3.56 9.62
C ASN A 39 10.58 -2.77 8.56
N ILE A 40 9.99 -2.43 7.41
CA ILE A 40 10.65 -1.60 6.39
C ILE A 40 11.13 -0.26 6.94
N PHE A 41 10.39 0.39 7.84
CA PHE A 41 10.83 1.65 8.43
C PHE A 41 12.01 1.49 9.38
N LYS A 42 12.11 0.35 10.08
CA LYS A 42 13.29 0.02 10.90
C LYS A 42 14.54 -0.22 10.04
N LEU A 43 14.37 -0.71 8.82
CA LEU A 43 15.47 -0.90 7.86
C LEU A 43 15.91 0.43 7.26
N ILE A 44 14.95 1.20 6.73
CA ILE A 44 15.23 2.48 6.09
C ILE A 44 15.78 3.49 7.10
N ALA A 45 15.46 3.36 8.38
CA ALA A 45 16.06 4.15 9.46
C ALA A 45 17.60 4.05 9.56
N ASN A 46 18.24 3.03 8.96
CA ASN A 46 19.70 3.00 8.80
C ASN A 46 20.24 4.11 7.86
N ALA A 47 19.36 4.77 7.09
CA ALA A 47 19.68 5.90 6.23
C ALA A 47 18.83 7.13 6.63
N PRO A 48 19.19 7.86 7.71
CA PRO A 48 18.34 8.90 8.32
C PRO A 48 17.89 10.01 7.36
N THR A 49 18.79 10.46 6.47
CA THR A 49 18.47 11.47 5.45
C THR A 49 17.38 10.97 4.51
N PHE A 50 17.56 9.78 3.93
CA PHE A 50 16.59 9.18 3.04
C PHE A 50 15.27 8.88 3.76
N PHE A 51 15.33 8.31 4.97
CA PHE A 51 14.16 8.04 5.80
C PHE A 51 13.30 9.28 6.00
N SER A 52 13.90 10.39 6.46
CA SER A 52 13.15 11.63 6.69
C SER A 52 12.51 12.20 5.42
N THR A 53 13.18 12.06 4.28
CA THR A 53 12.68 12.50 2.97
C THR A 53 11.55 11.61 2.46
N LEU A 54 11.63 10.29 2.67
CA LEU A 54 10.60 9.32 2.29
C LEU A 54 9.34 9.43 3.16
N MET A 55 9.50 9.65 4.47
CA MET A 55 8.36 9.72 5.38
C MET A 55 7.44 10.90 5.09
N LYS A 56 7.97 12.04 4.60
CA LYS A 56 7.16 13.22 4.25
C LYS A 56 6.05 12.91 3.23
N PRO A 57 6.34 12.47 1.98
CA PRO A 57 5.29 12.17 1.01
C PRO A 57 4.39 11.03 1.48
N LEU A 58 4.92 10.04 2.20
CA LEU A 58 4.10 8.96 2.75
C LEU A 58 3.08 9.47 3.78
N THR A 59 3.43 10.47 4.60
CA THR A 59 2.46 11.08 5.52
C THR A 59 1.44 11.96 4.80
N CYS A 60 1.79 12.55 3.65
CA CYS A 60 0.86 13.34 2.85
C CYS A 60 -0.29 12.49 2.28
N THR A 61 -0.10 11.19 2.08
CA THR A 61 -1.18 10.25 1.71
C THR A 61 -2.17 10.00 2.86
N TRP A 62 -2.14 10.77 3.92
CA TRP A 62 -3.11 10.73 5.01
C TRP A 62 -3.64 12.13 5.36
N SER A 63 -3.29 13.14 4.57
CA SER A 63 -3.78 14.51 4.74
C SER A 63 -5.28 14.59 4.47
N PHE A 64 -5.99 15.45 5.19
CA PHE A 64 -7.39 15.78 4.89
C PHE A 64 -7.56 16.51 3.55
N GLU A 65 -6.50 17.15 3.06
CA GLU A 65 -6.47 17.79 1.73
C GLU A 65 -6.34 16.77 0.60
N TRP A 66 -6.12 15.50 0.92
CA TRP A 66 -5.97 14.45 -0.08
C TRP A 66 -7.33 14.10 -0.71
N SER A 67 -7.49 14.45 -1.98
CA SER A 67 -8.72 14.18 -2.75
C SER A 67 -8.92 12.70 -3.07
N PHE A 68 -7.87 11.88 -2.96
CA PHE A 68 -7.94 10.45 -3.21
C PHE A 68 -8.45 9.72 -1.98
N ARG A 69 -9.60 9.05 -2.11
CA ARG A 69 -10.26 8.36 -1.01
C ARG A 69 -9.32 7.30 -0.41
N SER A 70 -9.10 7.31 0.90
CA SER A 70 -8.21 6.36 1.59
C SER A 70 -8.58 4.90 1.33
N LYS A 71 -9.89 4.60 1.23
CA LYS A 71 -10.39 3.26 0.84
C LYS A 71 -9.87 2.84 -0.55
N ASP A 72 -9.90 3.76 -1.51
CA ASP A 72 -9.40 3.50 -2.87
C ASP A 72 -7.87 3.43 -2.93
N CYS A 73 -7.16 4.10 -2.01
CA CYS A 73 -5.71 3.90 -1.86
C CYS A 73 -5.39 2.48 -1.43
N GLN A 74 -6.07 1.96 -0.42
CA GLN A 74 -5.84 0.60 0.01
C GLN A 74 -6.22 -0.43 -1.08
N LEU A 75 -7.23 -0.14 -1.91
CA LEU A 75 -7.50 -0.93 -3.12
C LEU A 75 -6.26 -1.02 -4.02
N VAL A 76 -5.70 0.14 -4.38
CA VAL A 76 -4.56 0.22 -5.30
C VAL A 76 -3.33 -0.46 -4.70
N VAL A 77 -3.06 -0.24 -3.41
CA VAL A 77 -1.91 -0.82 -2.71
C VAL A 77 -2.02 -2.35 -2.65
N LEU A 78 -3.15 -2.90 -2.19
CA LEU A 78 -3.31 -4.35 -2.07
C LEU A 78 -3.36 -5.05 -3.43
N HIS A 79 -4.02 -4.44 -4.42
CA HIS A 79 -4.04 -4.99 -5.77
C HIS A 79 -2.64 -4.97 -6.41
N THR A 80 -1.86 -3.91 -6.20
CA THR A 80 -0.45 -3.85 -6.62
C THR A 80 0.38 -4.93 -5.92
N ALA A 81 0.17 -5.12 -4.61
CA ALA A 81 0.88 -6.14 -3.84
C ALA A 81 0.57 -7.57 -4.36
N SER A 82 -0.69 -7.86 -4.68
CA SER A 82 -1.08 -9.13 -5.33
C SER A 82 -0.42 -9.29 -6.70
N LEU A 83 -0.51 -8.28 -7.57
CA LEU A 83 0.04 -8.35 -8.93
C LEU A 83 1.56 -8.53 -8.98
N LEU A 84 2.28 -7.96 -8.01
CA LEU A 84 3.74 -8.00 -7.93
C LEU A 84 4.28 -9.12 -7.04
N ASP A 85 3.42 -10.03 -6.57
CA ASP A 85 3.80 -11.11 -5.66
C ASP A 85 4.54 -10.60 -4.41
N ALA A 86 3.99 -9.53 -3.79
CA ALA A 86 4.59 -8.81 -2.66
C ALA A 86 3.83 -9.07 -1.34
N PRO A 87 3.99 -10.25 -0.71
CA PRO A 87 3.27 -10.65 0.49
C PRO A 87 3.54 -9.72 1.68
N TYR A 88 4.76 -9.18 1.79
CA TYR A 88 5.08 -8.22 2.84
C TYR A 88 4.21 -6.95 2.76
N GLU A 89 4.02 -6.41 1.56
CA GLU A 89 3.19 -5.23 1.36
C GLU A 89 1.71 -5.55 1.58
N TRP A 90 1.29 -6.78 1.31
CA TRP A 90 -0.04 -7.21 1.68
C TRP A 90 -0.24 -7.17 3.21
N ASP A 91 0.62 -7.87 3.96
CA ASP A 91 0.48 -8.03 5.42
C ASP A 91 0.47 -6.69 6.17
N VAL A 92 1.29 -5.74 5.72
CA VAL A 92 1.38 -4.42 6.37
C VAL A 92 0.21 -3.49 6.03
N ASN A 93 -0.51 -3.74 4.93
CA ASN A 93 -1.62 -2.90 4.46
C ASN A 93 -3.00 -3.52 4.65
N GLU A 94 -3.13 -4.85 4.78
CA GLU A 94 -4.42 -5.51 5.04
C GLU A 94 -5.13 -4.94 6.29
N PRO A 95 -4.47 -4.76 7.46
CA PRO A 95 -5.13 -4.18 8.63
C PRO A 95 -5.66 -2.76 8.38
N VAL A 96 -4.95 -1.99 7.54
CA VAL A 96 -5.35 -0.64 7.15
C VAL A 96 -6.55 -0.68 6.22
N ALA A 97 -6.59 -1.60 5.25
CA ALA A 97 -7.74 -1.83 4.40
C ALA A 97 -8.97 -2.23 5.23
N ARG A 98 -8.81 -3.14 6.19
CA ARG A 98 -9.90 -3.54 7.11
C ARG A 98 -10.44 -2.35 7.90
N ALA A 99 -9.59 -1.43 8.35
CA ALA A 99 -10.03 -0.18 8.99
C ALA A 99 -10.89 0.72 8.06
N PHE A 100 -10.76 0.59 6.75
CA PHE A 100 -11.61 1.25 5.74
C PHE A 100 -12.78 0.38 5.24
N GLY A 101 -13.09 -0.72 5.94
CA GLY A 101 -14.26 -1.56 5.67
C GLY A 101 -14.08 -2.56 4.53
N TYR A 102 -12.85 -3.00 4.26
CA TYR A 102 -12.63 -4.19 3.41
C TYR A 102 -12.99 -5.46 4.19
N THR A 103 -13.88 -6.27 3.61
CA THR A 103 -14.25 -7.60 4.13
C THR A 103 -13.36 -8.69 3.51
N ASP A 104 -13.43 -9.91 4.05
CA ASP A 104 -12.69 -11.05 3.49
C ASP A 104 -13.01 -11.27 2.01
N ALA A 105 -14.28 -11.17 1.62
CA ALA A 105 -14.69 -11.27 0.21
C ALA A 105 -14.01 -10.21 -0.69
N HIS A 106 -13.78 -8.99 -0.19
CA HIS A 106 -13.02 -8.00 -0.95
C HIS A 106 -11.55 -8.39 -1.07
N LEU A 107 -10.96 -8.89 0.02
CA LEU A 107 -9.56 -9.27 0.09
C LEU A 107 -9.25 -10.49 -0.78
N ASP A 108 -10.14 -11.47 -0.85
CA ASP A 108 -9.99 -12.64 -1.71
C ASP A 108 -9.99 -12.25 -3.20
N MET A 109 -10.89 -11.36 -3.61
CA MET A 109 -10.93 -10.80 -4.97
C MET A 109 -9.69 -9.95 -5.29
N LEU A 110 -9.24 -9.14 -4.33
CA LEU A 110 -7.98 -8.39 -4.47
C LEU A 110 -6.78 -9.32 -4.63
N ARG A 111 -6.75 -10.45 -3.90
CA ARG A 111 -5.66 -11.42 -3.91
C ARG A 111 -5.65 -12.21 -5.21
N SER A 112 -6.81 -12.58 -5.74
CA SER A 112 -6.94 -13.25 -7.04
C SER A 112 -6.61 -12.34 -8.23
N GLY A 113 -6.63 -11.02 -8.01
CA GLY A 113 -6.43 -10.01 -9.05
C GLY A 113 -7.64 -9.82 -9.97
N ASP A 114 -8.80 -10.37 -9.60
CA ASP A 114 -10.09 -10.17 -10.27
C ASP A 114 -10.95 -9.18 -9.47
N LEU A 115 -11.22 -8.01 -10.04
CA LEU A 115 -12.03 -6.95 -9.42
C LEU A 115 -13.35 -6.73 -10.17
N SER A 116 -13.86 -7.74 -10.86
CA SER A 116 -15.05 -7.63 -11.71
C SER A 116 -16.38 -7.53 -10.95
N SER A 117 -16.43 -7.94 -9.67
CA SER A 117 -17.68 -7.96 -8.88
C SER A 117 -18.30 -6.57 -8.71
N THR A 118 -19.51 -6.42 -9.22
CA THR A 118 -20.34 -5.21 -9.07
C THR A 118 -20.96 -5.07 -7.68
N GLU A 119 -21.04 -6.17 -6.92
CA GLU A 119 -21.58 -6.17 -5.56
C GLU A 119 -20.54 -5.70 -4.54
N LEU A 120 -19.26 -6.04 -4.76
CA LEU A 120 -18.17 -5.71 -3.84
C LEU A 120 -17.47 -4.39 -4.20
N PHE A 121 -17.37 -4.06 -5.49
CA PHE A 121 -16.62 -2.90 -5.95
C PHE A 121 -17.50 -1.92 -6.70
N THR A 122 -17.38 -0.64 -6.36
CA THR A 122 -18.03 0.45 -7.11
C THR A 122 -17.44 0.56 -8.53
N ASP A 123 -18.19 1.15 -9.46
CA ASP A 123 -17.71 1.38 -10.84
C ASP A 123 -16.38 2.15 -10.85
N ARG A 124 -16.26 3.16 -9.98
CA ARG A 124 -15.04 3.95 -9.80
C ARG A 124 -13.85 3.09 -9.35
N GLN A 125 -14.07 2.04 -8.56
CA GLN A 125 -13.02 1.12 -8.12
C GLN A 125 -12.64 0.14 -9.23
N ARG A 126 -13.63 -0.43 -9.93
CA ARG A 126 -13.40 -1.36 -11.04
C ARG A 126 -12.66 -0.71 -12.21
N LEU A 127 -12.84 0.59 -12.44
CA LEU A 127 -12.10 1.34 -13.47
C LEU A 127 -10.61 1.54 -13.17
N ARG A 128 -10.23 1.55 -11.88
CA ARG A 128 -8.82 1.67 -11.49
C ARG A 128 -8.05 0.38 -11.74
N TRP A 129 -8.73 -0.76 -11.72
CA TRP A 129 -8.14 -2.08 -11.94
C TRP A 129 -7.32 -2.18 -13.23
N PRO A 130 -7.88 -1.94 -14.44
CA PRO A 130 -7.11 -2.08 -15.68
C PRO A 130 -5.93 -1.12 -15.74
N VAL A 131 -6.07 0.09 -15.18
CA VAL A 131 -4.99 1.09 -15.11
C VAL A 131 -3.85 0.59 -14.25
N VAL A 132 -4.13 0.12 -13.03
CA VAL A 132 -3.11 -0.42 -12.11
C VAL A 132 -2.45 -1.65 -12.72
N LYS A 133 -3.24 -2.57 -13.28
CA LYS A 133 -2.73 -3.80 -13.91
C LYS A 133 -1.80 -3.50 -15.09
N ASP A 134 -2.20 -2.59 -15.96
CA ASP A 134 -1.41 -2.20 -17.12
C ASP A 134 -0.13 -1.46 -16.69
N LEU A 135 -0.20 -0.58 -15.70
CA LEU A 135 0.97 0.12 -15.16
C LEU A 135 1.96 -0.85 -14.51
N CYS A 136 1.50 -1.74 -13.63
CA CYS A 136 2.36 -2.69 -12.91
C CYS A 136 2.99 -3.73 -13.83
N LEU A 137 2.22 -4.30 -14.77
CA LEU A 137 2.69 -5.45 -15.56
C LEU A 137 3.31 -5.05 -16.91
N ARG A 138 3.06 -3.83 -17.40
CA ARG A 138 3.47 -3.41 -18.74
C ARG A 138 4.18 -2.07 -18.77
N ASN A 139 4.26 -1.36 -17.65
CA ASN A 139 4.83 -0.02 -17.55
C ASN A 139 4.21 0.98 -18.55
N ARG A 140 2.95 0.75 -18.94
CA ARG A 140 2.20 1.59 -19.88
C ARG A 140 0.72 1.39 -19.63
N VAL A 141 -0.08 2.46 -19.75
CA VAL A 141 -1.55 2.39 -19.69
C VAL A 141 -2.11 2.55 -21.09
N LYS A 142 -3.11 1.74 -21.45
CA LYS A 142 -3.81 1.89 -22.74
C LYS A 142 -4.51 3.25 -22.80
N LYS A 143 -4.50 3.87 -23.98
CA LYS A 143 -5.06 5.21 -24.19
C LYS A 143 -6.53 5.28 -23.79
N GLU A 144 -7.30 4.25 -24.11
CA GLU A 144 -8.73 4.15 -23.82
C GLU A 144 -8.96 4.13 -22.30
N ALA A 145 -8.18 3.31 -21.57
CA ALA A 145 -8.26 3.25 -20.12
C ALA A 145 -7.87 4.58 -19.45
N ALA A 146 -6.87 5.29 -20.00
CA ALA A 146 -6.47 6.61 -19.52
C ALA A 146 -7.56 7.68 -19.75
N ILE A 147 -8.22 7.67 -20.92
CA ILE A 147 -9.33 8.57 -21.24
C ILE A 147 -10.51 8.33 -20.28
N THR A 148 -10.96 7.09 -20.15
CA THR A 148 -12.07 6.74 -19.25
C THR A 148 -11.75 7.07 -17.78
N ALA A 149 -10.51 6.83 -17.35
CA ALA A 149 -10.08 7.18 -16.01
C ALA A 149 -10.13 8.70 -15.77
N LYS A 150 -9.68 9.52 -16.73
CA LYS A 150 -9.76 10.99 -16.64
C LYS A 150 -11.21 11.49 -16.55
N GLU A 151 -12.10 10.95 -17.38
CA GLU A 151 -13.52 11.33 -17.38
C GLU A 151 -14.21 11.04 -16.04
N MET A 152 -13.85 9.94 -15.37
CA MET A 152 -14.54 9.48 -14.16
C MET A 152 -13.85 9.84 -12.83
N LEU A 153 -12.54 10.09 -12.86
CA LEU A 153 -11.77 10.41 -11.65
C LEU A 153 -11.50 11.91 -11.50
N GLY A 154 -11.58 12.69 -12.58
CA GLY A 154 -11.16 14.09 -12.61
C GLY A 154 -9.63 14.24 -12.78
N ASP A 155 -9.16 15.49 -12.80
CA ASP A 155 -7.74 15.85 -12.70
C ASP A 155 -7.29 15.90 -11.23
#